data_AF-A0A290YMZ5-F1
#
_entry.id   AF-A0A290YMZ5-F1
#
_cell.length_a   1.000
_cell.length_b   1.000
_cell.length_c   1.000
_cell.angle_alpha   90.00
_cell.angle_beta   90.00
_cell.angle_gamma   90.00
#
_symmetry.space_group_name_H-M   'P 1'
#
loop_
_entity.id
_entity.type
_entity.pdbx_description
1 polymer ?
#
loop_
_entity_poly.entity_id
_entity_poly.type
_entity_poly.pdbx_seq_one_letter_code
_entity_poly.pdbx_strand_id
1 'polypeptide(L)' 'MQRKTCRISQDALALACSLDRSYVGRIERGEVNITVEKLYRIAGELACEPSSLLPKPSEI' A
#
# COMPACT_ATOMS: atom_id res chain seq x y z
N MET A 1 -5.59 6.17 -4.59
CA MET A 1 -5.00 4.88 -4.15
C MET A 1 -4.28 4.24 -5.32
N GLN A 2 -2.96 4.12 -5.23
CA GLN A 2 -2.07 3.67 -6.30
C GLN A 2 -2.50 2.33 -6.93
N ARG A 3 -2.99 1.35 -6.13
CA ARG A 3 -3.45 0.05 -6.65
C ARG A 3 -4.57 0.14 -7.70
N LYS A 4 -5.42 1.17 -7.63
CA LYS A 4 -6.52 1.36 -8.58
C LYS A 4 -5.98 1.75 -9.95
N THR A 5 -4.90 2.53 -9.98
CA THR A 5 -4.15 2.84 -11.21
C THR A 5 -3.56 1.57 -11.82
N CYS A 6 -3.07 0.66 -10.97
CA CYS A 6 -2.56 -0.65 -11.39
C CYS A 6 -3.65 -1.70 -11.67
N ARG A 7 -4.94 -1.35 -11.55
CA ARG A 7 -6.10 -2.26 -11.70
C ARG A 7 -6.06 -3.51 -10.79
N ILE A 8 -5.46 -3.38 -9.61
CA ILE A 8 -5.32 -4.45 -8.62
C ILE A 8 -6.37 -4.28 -7.49
N SER A 9 -7.04 -5.39 -7.13
CA SER A 9 -7.98 -5.42 -6.01
C SER A 9 -7.25 -5.46 -4.65
N GLN A 10 -7.94 -5.18 -3.54
CA GLN A 10 -7.33 -5.31 -2.21
C GLN A 10 -6.91 -6.75 -1.94
N ASP A 11 -7.75 -7.72 -2.29
CA ASP A 11 -7.47 -9.15 -2.14
C ASP A 11 -6.25 -9.57 -2.96
N ALA A 12 -6.12 -9.09 -4.20
CA ALA A 12 -4.97 -9.39 -5.05
C ALA A 12 -3.67 -8.76 -4.52
N LEU A 13 -3.71 -7.51 -4.06
CA LEU A 13 -2.54 -6.86 -3.45
C LEU A 13 -2.14 -7.55 -2.13
N ALA A 14 -3.12 -7.92 -1.32
CA ALA A 14 -2.90 -8.63 -0.07
C ALA A 14 -2.20 -9.97 -0.32
N LEU A 15 -2.69 -10.75 -1.28
CA LEU A 15 -2.06 -12.00 -1.70
C LEU A 15 -0.61 -11.78 -2.17
N ALA A 16 -0.40 -10.82 -3.08
CA ALA A 16 0.92 -10.51 -3.63
C ALA A 16 1.93 -10.09 -2.54
N CYS A 17 1.49 -9.28 -1.57
CA CYS A 17 2.34 -8.82 -0.48
C CYS A 17 2.46 -9.80 0.70
N SER A 18 1.79 -10.96 0.64
CA SER A 18 1.62 -11.88 1.78
C SER A 18 1.06 -11.15 3.02
N LEU A 19 0.02 -10.36 2.83
CA LEU A 19 -0.70 -9.60 3.85
C LEU A 19 -2.14 -10.08 3.96
N ASP A 20 -2.77 -9.80 5.09
CA ASP A 20 -4.22 -9.98 5.24
C ASP A 20 -4.98 -8.87 4.48
N ARG A 21 -6.09 -9.24 3.82
CA ARG A 21 -6.91 -8.28 3.06
C ARG A 21 -7.53 -7.21 3.96
N SER A 22 -7.95 -7.56 5.18
CA SER A 22 -8.45 -6.58 6.15
C SER A 22 -7.33 -5.63 6.58
N TYR A 23 -6.10 -6.13 6.75
CA TYR A 23 -4.93 -5.29 7.00
C TYR A 23 -4.65 -4.30 5.87
N VAL A 24 -4.68 -4.73 4.59
CA VAL A 24 -4.59 -3.83 3.43
C VAL A 24 -5.69 -2.76 3.45
N GLY A 25 -6.92 -3.14 3.77
CA GLY A 25 -8.02 -2.19 3.90
C GLY A 25 -7.80 -1.15 5.00
N ARG A 26 -7.24 -1.55 6.15
CA ARG A 26 -6.91 -0.64 7.26
C ARG A 26 -5.79 0.33 6.88
N ILE A 27 -4.77 -0.14 6.14
CA ILE A 27 -3.70 0.72 5.61
C ILE A 27 -4.31 1.81 4.71
N GLU A 28 -5.17 1.43 3.77
CA GLU A 28 -5.81 2.37 2.85
C GLU A 28 -6.70 3.41 3.54
N ARG A 29 -7.23 3.10 4.73
CA ARG A 29 -8.02 4.06 5.52
C ARG A 29 -7.19 4.85 6.53
N GLY A 30 -5.88 4.62 6.63
CA GLY A 30 -5.02 5.25 7.62
C GLY A 30 -5.25 4.78 9.06
N GLU A 31 -5.90 3.61 9.24
CA GLU A 31 -6.23 3.07 10.57
C GLU A 31 -5.05 2.32 11.22
N VAL A 32 -4.00 2.03 10.44
CA VAL A 32 -2.77 1.39 10.91
C VAL A 32 -1.55 1.98 10.23
N ASN A 33 -0.45 2.04 10.98
CA ASN A 33 0.86 2.34 10.44
C ASN A 33 1.52 1.06 9.89
N ILE A 34 2.34 1.23 8.85
CA ILE A 34 3.15 0.14 8.26
C ILE A 34 4.63 0.37 8.54
N THR A 35 5.41 -0.71 8.53
CA THR A 35 6.86 -0.61 8.55
C THR A 35 7.39 -0.17 7.18
N VAL A 36 8.60 0.37 7.16
CA VAL A 36 9.30 0.71 5.91
C VAL A 36 9.46 -0.52 5.00
N GLU A 37 9.76 -1.69 5.56
CA GLU A 37 9.85 -2.94 4.78
C GLU A 37 8.53 -3.25 4.02
N LYS A 38 7.38 -3.12 4.70
CA LYS A 38 6.08 -3.34 4.07
C LYS A 38 5.77 -2.30 3.00
N LEU A 39 6.17 -1.03 3.22
CA LEU A 39 6.05 0.02 2.22
C LEU A 39 6.79 -0.36 0.93
N TYR A 40 8.06 -0.77 1.02
CA TYR A 40 8.84 -1.20 -0.14
C TYR A 40 8.23 -2.42 -0.84
N ARG A 41 7.73 -3.40 -0.08
CA ARG A 41 7.06 -4.57 -0.66
C ARG A 41 5.82 -4.18 -1.47
N ILE A 42 4.95 -3.35 -0.90
CA ILE A 42 3.74 -2.86 -1.58
C ILE A 42 4.11 -2.04 -2.81
N ALA A 43 5.11 -1.17 -2.71
CA ALA A 43 5.60 -0.37 -3.84
C ALA A 43 6.12 -1.24 -4.99
N GLY A 44 6.86 -2.30 -4.65
CA GLY A 44 7.34 -3.31 -5.60
C GLY A 44 6.20 -4.00 -6.35
N GLU A 45 5.20 -4.51 -5.63
CA GLU A 45 4.03 -5.16 -6.25
C GLU A 45 3.19 -4.21 -7.11
N LEU A 46 3.20 -2.91 -6.79
CA LEU A 46 2.51 -1.88 -7.54
C LEU A 46 3.37 -1.25 -8.65
N ALA A 47 4.62 -1.69 -8.81
CA ALA A 47 5.60 -1.14 -9.75
C ALA A 47 5.71 0.40 -9.68
N CYS A 48 5.79 0.94 -8.47
CA CYS A 48 5.91 2.38 -8.24
C CYS A 48 7.01 2.71 -7.22
N GLU A 49 7.44 3.96 -7.20
CA GLU A 49 8.34 4.45 -6.16
C GLU A 49 7.63 4.47 -4.79
N PRO A 50 8.29 4.06 -3.69
CA PRO A 50 7.72 4.11 -2.34
C PRO A 50 7.19 5.49 -1.93
N SER A 51 7.86 6.56 -2.38
CA SER A 51 7.45 7.94 -2.11
C SER A 51 6.07 8.27 -2.70
N SER A 52 5.64 7.57 -3.76
CA SER A 52 4.32 7.75 -4.37
C SER A 52 3.19 7.23 -3.47
N LEU A 53 3.51 6.43 -2.45
CA LEU A 53 2.56 5.90 -1.46
C LEU A 53 2.55 6.72 -0.15
N LEU A 54 3.45 7.70 -0.02
CA LEU A 54 3.54 8.56 1.16
C LEU A 54 2.80 9.89 0.91
N PRO A 55 2.18 10.47 1.95
CA PRO A 55 1.68 11.84 1.87
C PRO A 55 2.84 12.81 1.64
N LYS A 56 2.53 14.00 1.10
CA LYS A 56 3.52 15.06 1.02
C LYS A 56 3.89 15.52 2.44
N PRO A 57 5.12 16.01 2.66
CA PRO A 57 5.51 16.54 3.97
C PRO A 57 4.59 17.65 4.51
N SER A 58 3.88 18.37 3.65
CA SER A 58 2.91 19.41 4.00
C SER A 58 1.53 18.88 4.44
N GLU A 59 1.28 17.58 4.27
CA GLU A 59 0.01 16.91 4.55
C GLU A 59 0.07 16.06 5.83
N ILE A 60 1.20 16.09 6.54
CA ILE A 60 1.47 15.38 7.79
C ILE A 60 1.32 16.33 8.98
#